data_AF-A0A965Y531-F1
#
_entry.id   AF-A0A965Y531-F1
#
_cell.length_a   1.000
_cell.length_b   1.000
_cell.length_c   1.000
_cell.angle_alpha   90.00
_cell.angle_beta   90.00
_cell.angle_gamma   90.00
#
_symmetry.space_group_name_H-M   'P 1'
#
loop_
_entity.id
_entity.type
_entity.pdbx_description
1 polymer ?
#
loop_
_entity_poly.entity_id
_entity_poly.type
_entity_poly.pdbx_seq_one_letter_code
_entity_poly.pdbx_strand_id
1 'polypeptide(L)'
;MKKYWGMLLLTAVMFMVSTPGWGQSQHWAWRGDIRKAAEQDGIVYSLFADKTKMVEDCVPGAEPVLETYVHLVIPGQNLLEVQQWNIKKDGTGYRVQDLYDFTLDSLGLVDQ
;
A
#
# COMPACT_ATOMS: atom_id res chain seq x y z
N MET A 1 -8.45 -54.21 -40.57
CA MET A 1 -7.77 -53.09 -39.87
C MET A 1 -8.68 -51.87 -39.89
N LYS A 2 -9.17 -51.43 -38.72
CA LYS A 2 -9.67 -50.07 -38.45
C LYS A 2 -9.78 -49.93 -36.93
N LYS A 3 -8.97 -49.06 -36.34
CA LYS A 3 -8.92 -48.73 -34.91
C LYS A 3 -9.87 -47.55 -34.69
N TYR A 4 -10.73 -47.62 -33.67
CA TYR A 4 -11.34 -46.43 -33.07
C TYR A 4 -11.35 -46.62 -31.55
N TRP A 5 -10.34 -46.03 -30.91
CA TRP A 5 -10.32 -45.73 -29.49
C TRP A 5 -10.60 -44.23 -29.37
N GLY A 6 -11.50 -43.83 -28.48
CA GLY A 6 -11.70 -42.41 -28.18
C GLY A 6 -13.11 -42.09 -27.71
N MET A 7 -13.48 -42.59 -26.54
CA MET A 7 -14.61 -42.04 -25.79
C MET A 7 -14.11 -41.72 -24.39
N LEU A 8 -13.67 -40.47 -24.21
CA LEU A 8 -13.40 -39.88 -22.91
C LEU A 8 -14.34 -38.68 -22.78
N LEU A 9 -15.48 -38.94 -22.14
CA LEU A 9 -16.38 -37.95 -21.59
C LEU A 9 -15.62 -37.11 -20.57
N LEU A 10 -15.25 -35.88 -20.93
CA LEU A 10 -14.79 -34.88 -19.96
C LEU A 10 -16.03 -34.17 -19.40
N THR A 11 -16.60 -34.73 -18.35
CA THR A 11 -17.58 -34.05 -17.51
C THR A 11 -16.82 -33.06 -16.62
N ALA A 12 -16.46 -31.90 -17.17
CA ALA A 12 -15.87 -30.82 -16.40
C ALA A 12 -16.96 -30.16 -15.55
N VAL A 13 -16.93 -30.50 -14.26
CA VAL A 13 -17.71 -29.93 -13.16
C VAL A 13 -17.54 -28.40 -13.15
N MET A 14 -18.49 -27.66 -13.74
CA MET A 14 -18.63 -26.22 -13.50
C MET A 14 -19.28 -26.00 -12.13
N PHE A 15 -18.50 -26.15 -11.06
CA PHE A 15 -18.76 -25.44 -9.81
C PHE A 15 -17.74 -24.30 -9.73
N MET A 16 -17.95 -23.25 -10.53
CA MET A 16 -17.39 -21.95 -10.18
C MET A 16 -18.21 -21.43 -9.00
N VAL A 17 -17.79 -21.83 -7.80
CA VAL A 17 -18.16 -21.15 -6.58
C VAL A 17 -17.54 -19.76 -6.70
N SER A 18 -18.31 -18.81 -7.20
CA SER A 18 -17.99 -17.39 -7.07
C SER A 18 -18.12 -17.05 -5.59
N THR A 19 -17.05 -17.28 -4.82
CA THR A 19 -16.88 -16.56 -3.57
C THR A 19 -16.77 -15.08 -3.96
N PRO A 20 -17.66 -14.18 -3.52
CA PRO A 20 -17.32 -12.79 -3.49
C PRO A 20 -16.19 -12.71 -2.47
N GLY A 21 -14.95 -12.66 -2.96
CA GLY A 21 -13.79 -12.36 -2.14
C GLY A 21 -14.06 -11.04 -1.46
N TRP A 22 -14.20 -11.08 -0.15
CA TRP A 22 -14.50 -9.96 0.70
C TRP A 22 -13.53 -8.82 0.39
N GLY A 23 -14.07 -7.63 0.13
CA GLY A 23 -13.30 -6.43 -0.18
C GLY A 23 -12.30 -6.15 0.93
N GLN A 24 -11.03 -6.43 0.67
CA GLN A 24 -9.93 -5.69 1.23
C GLN A 24 -9.46 -4.77 0.12
N SER A 25 -9.48 -3.45 0.36
CA SER A 25 -9.01 -2.52 -0.66
C SER A 25 -7.59 -2.92 -1.03
N GLN A 26 -7.38 -3.24 -2.31
CA GLN A 26 -6.08 -3.65 -2.82
C GLN A 26 -5.18 -2.42 -3.07
N HIS A 27 -5.28 -1.39 -2.22
CA HIS A 27 -4.68 -0.10 -2.50
C HIS A 27 -3.15 -0.17 -2.40
N TRP A 28 -2.46 0.38 -3.39
CA TRP A 28 -0.99 0.27 -3.51
C TRP A 28 -0.26 1.05 -2.41
N ALA A 29 -0.87 2.14 -1.93
CA ALA A 29 -0.26 3.07 -0.98
C ALA A 29 0.20 2.38 0.31
N TRP A 30 -0.62 1.50 0.89
CA TRP A 30 -0.32 0.87 2.18
C TRP A 30 0.39 -0.50 2.10
N ARG A 31 0.76 -0.97 0.89
CA ARG A 31 1.52 -2.22 0.68
C ARG A 31 3.04 -1.96 0.67
N GLY A 32 3.84 -2.83 1.27
CA GLY A 32 5.31 -2.81 1.15
C GLY A 32 6.03 -3.40 2.38
N ASP A 33 7.35 -3.23 2.44
CA ASP A 33 8.18 -3.62 3.59
C ASP A 33 8.09 -2.52 4.67
N ILE A 34 7.13 -2.67 5.58
CA ILE A 34 6.86 -1.70 6.65
C ILE A 34 7.73 -2.01 7.87
N ARG A 35 8.49 -1.00 8.31
CA ARG A 35 9.32 -1.09 9.51
C ARG A 35 8.92 -0.03 10.52
N LYS A 36 8.57 -0.47 11.74
CA LYS A 36 8.25 0.42 12.85
C LYS A 36 9.46 1.32 13.14
N ALA A 37 9.23 2.63 13.15
CA ALA A 37 10.23 3.63 13.46
C ALA A 37 10.05 4.18 14.87
N ALA A 38 8.82 4.53 15.25
CA ALA A 38 8.51 5.11 16.54
C ALA A 38 7.06 4.85 16.95
N GLU A 39 6.76 5.12 18.22
CA GLU A 39 5.40 5.22 18.72
C GLU A 39 5.33 6.41 19.67
N GLN A 40 4.37 7.31 19.44
CA GLN A 40 4.21 8.52 20.22
C GLN A 40 2.71 8.85 20.32
N ASP A 41 2.24 9.16 21.53
CA ASP A 41 0.84 9.53 21.80
C ASP A 41 -0.19 8.51 21.26
N GLY A 42 0.17 7.23 21.28
CA GLY A 42 -0.65 6.13 20.76
C GLY A 42 -0.66 6.00 19.23
N ILE A 43 0.11 6.82 18.52
CA ILE A 43 0.29 6.75 17.06
C ILE A 43 1.55 5.95 16.76
N VAL A 44 1.42 4.92 15.92
CA VAL A 44 2.57 4.13 15.47
C VAL A 44 3.06 4.66 14.14
N TYR A 45 4.30 5.12 14.12
CA TYR A 45 4.99 5.61 12.94
C TYR A 45 5.85 4.49 12.36
N SER A 46 5.62 4.16 11.11
CA SER A 46 6.41 3.18 10.36
C SER A 46 6.83 3.75 9.01
N LEU A 47 7.91 3.22 8.45
CA LEU A 47 8.42 3.61 7.13
C LEU A 47 8.35 2.43 6.16
N PHE A 48 8.11 2.72 4.89
CA PHE A 48 8.23 1.73 3.81
C PHE A 48 9.68 1.68 3.30
N ALA A 49 10.40 0.63 3.68
CA ALA A 49 11.82 0.47 3.34
C ALA A 49 12.04 0.33 1.82
N ASP A 50 11.07 -0.24 1.11
CA ASP A 50 11.08 -0.45 -0.34
C ASP A 50 10.58 0.74 -1.16
N LYS A 51 10.02 1.77 -0.50
CA LYS A 51 9.50 2.99 -1.16
C LYS A 51 10.30 4.25 -0.85
N THR A 52 11.54 4.09 -0.39
CA THR A 52 12.42 5.20 -0.05
C THR A 52 13.47 5.40 -1.14
N LYS A 53 13.57 6.59 -1.72
CA LYS A 53 14.49 6.91 -2.83
C LYS A 53 14.80 8.40 -2.92
N MET A 54 15.92 8.75 -3.55
CA MET A 54 16.19 10.14 -3.92
C MET A 54 15.39 10.52 -5.17
N VAL A 55 14.77 11.70 -5.17
CA VAL A 55 14.03 12.27 -6.31
C VAL A 55 14.37 13.74 -6.51
N GLU A 56 14.13 14.24 -7.72
CA GLU A 56 14.19 15.68 -7.99
C GLU A 56 13.09 16.42 -7.21
N ASP A 57 13.41 17.62 -6.73
CA ASP A 57 12.43 18.48 -6.08
C ASP A 57 11.50 19.11 -7.12
N CYS A 58 10.23 19.30 -6.76
CA CYS A 58 9.25 20.02 -7.57
C CYS A 58 9.52 21.54 -7.61
N VAL A 59 10.32 22.06 -6.67
CA VAL A 59 10.76 23.47 -6.67
C VAL A 59 11.93 23.63 -7.66
N PRO A 60 11.79 24.45 -8.72
CA PRO A 60 12.84 24.64 -9.70
C PRO A 60 14.15 25.14 -9.08
N GLY A 61 15.25 24.42 -9.34
CA GLY A 61 16.58 24.77 -8.84
C GLY A 61 16.83 24.41 -7.38
N ALA A 62 15.89 23.73 -6.70
CA ALA A 62 16.15 23.17 -5.39
C ALA A 62 16.97 21.88 -5.47
N GLU A 63 17.65 21.55 -4.38
CA GLU A 63 18.39 20.30 -4.24
C GLU A 63 17.45 19.08 -4.23
N PRO A 64 17.89 17.91 -4.73
CA PRO A 64 17.14 16.67 -4.62
C PRO A 64 16.75 16.31 -3.19
N VAL A 65 15.58 15.68 -3.05
CA VAL A 65 14.97 15.30 -1.77
C VAL A 65 14.89 13.79 -1.62
N LEU A 66 14.86 13.31 -0.38
CA LEU A 66 14.53 11.93 -0.08
C LEU A 66 13.01 11.79 -0.05
N GLU A 67 12.45 11.09 -1.01
CA GLU A 67 11.05 10.68 -1.01
C GLU A 67 10.91 9.38 -0.23
N THR A 68 9.96 9.34 0.70
CA THR A 68 9.56 8.15 1.44
C THR A 68 8.07 8.16 1.71
N TYR A 69 7.52 6.99 2.04
CA TYR A 69 6.15 6.89 2.53
C TYR A 69 6.19 6.57 4.03
N VAL A 70 5.37 7.30 4.79
CA VAL A 70 5.16 7.08 6.22
C VAL A 70 3.81 6.40 6.40
N HIS A 71 3.80 5.33 7.17
CA HIS A 71 2.61 4.57 7.55
C HIS A 71 2.28 4.88 9.02
N LEU A 72 1.22 5.63 9.23
CA LEU A 72 0.74 6.08 10.53
C LEU A 72 -0.51 5.28 10.92
N VAL A 73 -0.40 4.52 12.01
CA VAL A 73 -1.57 3.86 12.61
C VAL A 73 -2.05 4.72 13.76
N ILE A 74 -3.31 5.16 13.70
CA ILE A 74 -3.96 6.02 14.71
C ILE A 74 -5.18 5.26 15.26
N PRO A 75 -4.97 4.34 16.23
CA PRO A 75 -6.03 3.45 16.71
C PRO A 75 -7.24 4.19 17.29
N GLY A 76 -6.99 5.30 18.00
CA GLY A 76 -8.04 6.11 18.61
C GLY A 76 -9.04 6.71 17.61
N GLN A 77 -8.72 6.70 16.32
CA GLN A 77 -9.58 7.21 15.24
C GLN A 77 -10.03 6.11 14.26
N ASN A 78 -9.69 4.84 14.52
CA ASN A 78 -9.85 3.74 13.55
C ASN A 78 -9.22 4.07 12.18
N LEU A 79 -8.06 4.76 12.18
CA LEU A 79 -7.45 5.33 10.98
C LEU A 79 -6.04 4.78 10.73
N LEU A 80 -5.80 4.42 9.49
CA LEU A 80 -4.48 4.19 8.91
C LEU A 80 -4.24 5.28 7.88
N GLU A 81 -3.19 6.05 8.06
CA GLU A 81 -2.82 7.13 7.15
C GLU A 81 -1.48 6.81 6.50
N VAL A 82 -1.39 6.96 5.18
CA VAL A 82 -0.16 6.82 4.42
C VAL A 82 0.20 8.15 3.78
N GLN A 83 1.29 8.75 4.23
CA GLN A 83 1.76 10.05 3.74
C GLN A 83 3.00 9.88 2.87
N GLN A 84 3.05 10.55 1.73
CA GLN A 84 4.29 10.74 0.97
C GLN A 84 5.05 11.94 1.53
N TRP A 85 6.26 11.71 2.05
CA TRP A 85 7.15 12.74 2.58
C TRP A 85 8.30 12.99 1.62
N ASN A 86 8.56 14.26 1.33
CA ASN A 86 9.79 14.72 0.71
C ASN A 86 10.64 15.41 1.77
N ILE A 87 11.73 14.75 2.16
CA ILE A 87 12.63 15.17 3.23
C ILE A 87 13.86 15.83 2.59
N LYS A 88 14.24 17.02 3.08
CA LYS A 88 15.48 17.66 2.65
C LYS A 88 16.67 16.76 2.96
N LYS A 89 17.67 16.74 2.08
CA LYS A 89 18.87 15.90 2.22
C LYS A 89 19.63 16.14 3.53
N ASP A 90 19.57 17.36 4.06
CA ASP A 90 20.20 17.74 5.34
C ASP A 90 19.36 17.37 6.57
N GLY A 91 18.17 16.80 6.40
CA GLY A 91 17.25 16.42 7.47
C GLY A 91 16.59 17.60 8.19
N THR A 92 16.76 18.84 7.71
CA THR A 92 16.27 20.04 8.42
C THR A 92 14.75 20.24 8.32
N GLY A 93 14.08 19.47 7.46
CA GLY A 93 12.64 19.50 7.34
C GLY A 93 12.12 18.57 6.26
N TYR A 94 10.80 18.45 6.22
CA TYR A 94 10.07 17.67 5.24
C TYR A 94 8.81 18.41 4.79
N ARG A 95 8.21 17.95 3.70
CA ARG A 95 6.87 18.33 3.26
C ARG A 95 6.07 17.08 2.94
N VAL A 96 4.78 17.10 3.25
CA VAL A 96 3.84 16.07 2.79
C VAL A 96 3.37 16.45 1.39
N GLN A 97 3.50 15.54 0.42
CA GLN A 97 3.10 15.77 -0.98
C GLN A 97 1.76 15.13 -1.31
N ASP A 98 1.47 14.00 -0.68
CA ASP A 98 0.31 13.17 -0.97
C ASP A 98 -0.07 12.40 0.30
N LEU A 99 -1.34 12.05 0.43
CA LEU A 99 -1.91 11.43 1.62
C LEU A 99 -3.03 10.47 1.24
N TYR A 100 -3.12 9.37 1.96
CA TYR A 100 -4.17 8.36 1.75
C TYR A 100 -4.67 7.88 3.10
N ASP A 101 -5.97 8.04 3.34
CA ASP A 101 -6.62 7.64 4.57
C ASP A 101 -7.40 6.35 4.38
N PHE A 102 -7.22 5.41 5.31
CA PHE A 102 -7.91 4.12 5.31
C PHE A 102 -8.51 3.84 6.68
N THR A 103 -9.66 3.16 6.74
CA THR A 103 -10.13 2.64 8.04
C THR A 103 -9.27 1.46 8.48
N LEU A 104 -8.94 1.32 9.78
CA LEU A 104 -8.07 0.23 10.25
C LEU A 104 -8.73 -1.15 10.16
N ASP A 105 -10.04 -1.20 10.37
CA ASP A 105 -10.82 -2.43 10.44
C ASP A 105 -11.09 -3.07 9.07
N SER A 106 -11.29 -2.25 8.03
CA SER A 106 -11.61 -2.71 6.67
C SER A 106 -10.50 -2.45 5.66
N LEU A 107 -9.57 -1.55 6.00
CA LEU A 107 -8.58 -0.97 5.09
C LEU A 107 -9.25 -0.37 3.86
N GLY A 108 -10.51 0.06 3.96
CA GLY A 108 -11.21 0.81 2.93
C GLY A 108 -10.66 2.22 2.82
N LEU A 109 -10.37 2.66 1.58
CA LEU A 109 -9.95 4.04 1.31
C LEU A 109 -11.08 5.00 1.70
N VAL A 110 -10.77 5.94 2.59
CA VAL A 110 -11.66 6.98 3.10
C VAL A 110 -11.46 8.26 2.31
N ASP A 111 -10.20 8.67 2.10
CA ASP A 111 -9.83 9.91 1.43
C ASP A 111 -8.45 9.80 0.74
N GLN A 112 -8.23 10.66 -0.27
CA GLN A 112 -6.98 10.85 -1.00
C GLN A 112 -6.84 12.30 -1.47
#